data_AF-G5IKD9-F1
#
_entry.id   AF-G5IKD9-F1
#
_cell.length_a   1.000
_cell.length_b   1.000
_cell.length_c   1.000
_cell.angle_alpha   90.00
_cell.angle_beta   90.00
_cell.angle_gamma   90.00
#
_symmetry.space_group_name_H-M   'P 1'
#
loop_
_entity.id
_entity.type
_entity.pdbx_description
1 polymer ?
#
loop_
_entity_poly.entity_id
_entity_poly.type
_entity_poly.pdbx_seq_one_letter_code
_entity_poly.pdbx_strand_id
1 'polypeptide(L)'
;MRDITLCHPRLQFLAGRLEEECRTRGLSIKIGETYRTVLEQENLYAQGRTKPGDIVTNARGITYDSFHQWGTAFDFYRNDGRGAYNEEGQFFEKVGAIGESLGLEWGGSWKSIKDKPHFQLPDWGSGTEEIKKLYKTPDEFKKTWTSKTPGWLKEEGGWRFYIGTSGIYIKDDWYKDGDNWYWFNDLGFMVHDDWILYKDEWYYLNSDGCMAHSQWVVWKSQLYRLTEDGTMFEGELELKTDENGALKAEMEERDSKESAGKESVIEER
;
A
#
# COMPACT_ATOMS: atom_id res chain seq x y z
N MET A 1 -7.19 -13.10 16.46
CA MET A 1 -6.92 -12.61 15.10
C MET A 1 -7.65 -13.54 14.16
N ARG A 2 -8.61 -13.01 13.40
CA ARG A 2 -9.34 -13.80 12.41
C ARG A 2 -8.51 -13.96 11.13
N ASP A 3 -8.82 -15.01 10.39
CA ASP A 3 -8.09 -15.39 9.18
C ASP A 3 -8.44 -14.42 8.03
N ILE A 4 -7.46 -13.62 7.59
CA ILE A 4 -7.63 -12.69 6.47
C ILE A 4 -7.76 -13.43 5.13
N THR A 5 -7.28 -14.67 5.03
CA THR A 5 -7.30 -15.46 3.79
C THR A 5 -8.72 -15.85 3.35
N LEU A 6 -9.70 -15.70 4.23
CA LEU A 6 -11.12 -15.90 3.93
C LEU A 6 -11.76 -14.70 3.19
N CYS A 7 -11.12 -13.53 3.21
CA CYS A 7 -11.58 -12.30 2.56
C CYS A 7 -11.22 -12.24 1.07
N HIS A 8 -11.79 -11.26 0.37
CA HIS A 8 -11.49 -10.96 -1.02
C HIS A 8 -9.98 -10.77 -1.17
N PRO A 9 -9.31 -11.40 -2.14
CA PRO A 9 -7.85 -11.39 -2.19
C PRO A 9 -7.25 -10.00 -2.41
N ARG A 10 -8.02 -9.06 -3.00
CA ARG A 10 -7.63 -7.64 -3.07
C ARG A 10 -7.56 -7.02 -1.68
N LEU A 11 -8.52 -7.35 -0.83
CA LEU A 11 -8.51 -6.91 0.56
C LEU A 11 -7.32 -7.52 1.31
N GLN A 12 -6.99 -8.79 1.06
CA GLN A 12 -5.80 -9.44 1.66
C GLN A 12 -4.51 -8.70 1.30
N PHE A 13 -4.33 -8.39 0.01
CA PHE A 13 -3.17 -7.65 -0.47
C PHE A 13 -3.07 -6.25 0.16
N LEU A 14 -4.19 -5.51 0.15
CA LEU A 14 -4.23 -4.16 0.71
C LEU A 14 -4.03 -4.16 2.23
N ALA A 15 -4.55 -5.16 2.95
CA ALA A 15 -4.29 -5.32 4.37
C ALA A 15 -2.80 -5.55 4.66
N GLY A 16 -2.13 -6.41 3.89
CA GLY A 16 -0.69 -6.63 4.03
C GLY A 16 0.13 -5.36 3.72
N ARG A 17 -0.24 -4.60 2.69
CA ARG A 17 0.37 -3.30 2.39
C ARG A 17 0.16 -2.28 3.51
N LEU A 18 -1.04 -2.25 4.09
CA LEU A 18 -1.36 -1.38 5.21
C LEU A 18 -0.50 -1.72 6.43
N GLU A 19 -0.38 -3.00 6.79
CA GLU A 19 0.49 -3.44 7.90
C GLU A 19 1.95 -3.04 7.66
N GLU A 20 2.45 -3.19 6.43
CA GLU A 20 3.80 -2.80 6.05
C GLU A 20 4.04 -1.29 6.16
N GLU A 21 3.18 -0.48 5.54
CA GLU A 21 3.28 0.99 5.57
C GLU A 21 3.11 1.55 6.99
N CYS A 22 2.26 0.92 7.81
CA CYS A 22 2.13 1.29 9.21
C CYS A 22 3.41 0.95 9.99
N ARG A 23 3.99 -0.24 9.76
CA ARG A 23 5.23 -0.70 10.39
C ARG A 23 6.41 0.23 10.07
N THR A 24 6.58 0.64 8.81
CA THR A 24 7.66 1.57 8.41
C THR A 24 7.52 2.95 9.06
N ARG A 25 6.30 3.36 9.44
CA ARG A 25 6.00 4.63 10.11
C ARG A 25 5.89 4.51 11.64
N GLY A 26 6.27 3.36 12.21
CA GLY A 26 6.23 3.12 13.66
C GLY A 26 4.81 2.96 14.24
N LEU A 27 3.81 2.70 13.39
CA LEU A 27 2.43 2.44 13.79
C LEU A 27 2.21 0.93 13.86
N SER A 28 2.28 0.34 15.05
CA SER A 28 2.04 -1.11 15.19
C SER A 28 0.53 -1.39 15.18
N ILE A 29 0.05 -2.03 14.12
CA ILE A 29 -1.33 -2.51 13.99
C ILE A 29 -1.37 -4.05 13.93
N LYS A 30 -2.55 -4.61 14.15
CA LYS A 30 -2.90 -5.99 13.82
C LYS A 30 -4.31 -6.06 13.27
N ILE A 31 -4.54 -6.96 12.32
CA ILE A 31 -5.88 -7.30 11.89
C ILE A 31 -6.62 -8.10 12.98
N GLY A 32 -7.82 -7.67 13.33
CA GLY A 32 -8.68 -8.26 14.37
C GLY A 32 -9.79 -9.10 13.77
N GLU A 33 -10.73 -8.44 13.13
CA GLU A 33 -11.94 -9.02 12.52
C GLU A 33 -11.79 -9.07 11.00
N THR A 34 -12.30 -10.13 10.36
CA THR A 34 -12.20 -10.33 8.91
C THR A 34 -13.54 -10.84 8.37
N TYR A 35 -13.57 -11.95 7.64
CA TYR A 35 -14.79 -12.58 7.18
C TYR A 35 -15.68 -13.01 8.36
N ARG A 36 -16.98 -12.78 8.22
CA ARG A 36 -17.98 -13.11 9.23
C ARG A 36 -19.14 -13.87 8.62
N THR A 37 -19.45 -15.04 9.18
CA THR A 37 -20.59 -15.86 8.75
C THR A 37 -21.94 -15.24 9.17
N VAL A 38 -23.03 -15.74 8.56
CA VAL A 38 -24.40 -15.38 8.96
C VAL A 38 -24.65 -15.62 10.44
N LEU A 39 -24.22 -16.78 10.96
CA LEU A 39 -24.43 -17.14 12.37
C LEU A 39 -23.67 -16.21 13.31
N GLU A 40 -22.42 -15.85 12.97
CA GLU A 40 -21.63 -14.91 13.76
C GLU A 40 -22.24 -13.51 13.74
N GLN A 41 -22.73 -13.04 12.59
CA GLN A 41 -23.38 -11.72 12.50
C GLN A 41 -24.72 -11.69 13.27
N GLU A 42 -25.55 -12.74 13.21
CA GLU A 42 -26.77 -12.82 14.03
C GLU A 42 -26.44 -12.84 15.54
N ASN A 43 -25.35 -13.49 15.93
CA ASN A 43 -24.89 -13.49 17.32
C ASN A 43 -24.49 -12.09 17.80
N LEU A 44 -23.85 -11.27 16.96
CA LEU A 44 -23.54 -9.87 17.27
C LEU A 44 -24.80 -9.01 17.29
N TYR A 45 -25.71 -9.20 16.33
CA TYR A 45 -26.99 -8.50 16.29
C TYR A 45 -27.83 -8.76 17.56
N ALA A 46 -27.76 -9.97 18.11
CA ALA A 46 -28.44 -10.34 19.36
C ALA A 46 -27.94 -9.58 20.60
N GLN A 47 -26.70 -9.07 20.59
CA GLN A 47 -26.12 -8.33 21.72
C GLN A 47 -26.86 -7.01 21.97
N GLY A 48 -27.19 -6.72 23.23
CA GLY A 48 -28.01 -5.58 23.63
C GLY A 48 -29.48 -5.68 23.25
N ARG A 49 -29.91 -6.82 22.67
CA ARG A 49 -31.30 -7.10 22.28
C ARG A 49 -31.84 -8.32 23.01
N THR A 50 -31.29 -9.49 22.71
CA THR A 50 -31.67 -10.78 23.31
C THR A 50 -30.54 -11.40 24.13
N LYS A 51 -29.33 -10.84 24.08
CA LYS A 51 -28.18 -11.14 24.94
C LYS A 51 -27.69 -9.88 25.65
N PRO A 52 -27.11 -9.98 26.86
CA PRO A 52 -26.47 -8.84 27.54
C PRO A 52 -25.31 -8.24 26.73
N GLY A 53 -25.01 -6.96 26.96
CA GLY A 53 -23.92 -6.20 26.32
C GLY A 53 -24.42 -5.02 25.49
N ASP A 54 -23.50 -4.18 25.01
CA ASP A 54 -23.84 -3.02 24.18
C ASP A 54 -24.23 -3.42 22.76
N ILE A 55 -25.09 -2.64 22.11
CA ILE A 55 -25.41 -2.84 20.68
C ILE A 55 -24.17 -2.46 19.86
N VAL A 56 -23.56 -3.46 19.21
CA VAL A 56 -22.36 -3.27 18.37
C VAL A 56 -22.66 -3.28 16.87
N THR A 57 -23.88 -3.64 16.47
CA THR A 57 -24.30 -3.65 15.06
C THR A 57 -25.80 -3.53 14.91
N ASN A 58 -26.22 -2.95 13.78
CA ASN A 58 -27.62 -2.91 13.33
C ASN A 58 -27.90 -3.89 12.18
N ALA A 59 -26.87 -4.51 11.60
CA ALA A 59 -27.00 -5.44 10.48
C ALA A 59 -27.37 -6.84 10.96
N ARG A 60 -28.40 -7.42 10.35
CA ARG A 60 -28.75 -8.83 10.53
C ARG A 60 -27.85 -9.69 9.64
N GLY A 61 -27.55 -10.91 10.10
CA GLY A 61 -26.74 -11.83 9.32
C GLY A 61 -27.46 -12.29 8.05
N ILE A 62 -28.77 -12.50 8.11
CA ILE A 62 -29.54 -12.97 6.95
C ILE A 62 -29.77 -11.91 5.86
N THR A 63 -29.52 -10.63 6.16
CA THR A 63 -29.72 -9.53 5.20
C THR A 63 -28.45 -9.17 4.43
N TYR A 64 -27.30 -9.69 4.85
CA TYR A 64 -26.00 -9.39 4.26
C TYR A 64 -25.67 -7.89 4.23
N ASP A 65 -26.07 -7.15 5.27
CA ASP A 65 -25.86 -5.70 5.38
C ASP A 65 -24.47 -5.33 5.91
N SER A 66 -23.63 -6.32 6.25
CA SER A 66 -22.24 -6.10 6.69
C SER A 66 -21.25 -6.55 5.62
N PHE A 67 -20.32 -5.67 5.25
CA PHE A 67 -19.22 -5.99 4.32
C PHE A 67 -18.29 -7.12 4.81
N HIS A 68 -18.23 -7.40 6.12
CA HIS A 68 -17.53 -8.58 6.63
C HIS A 68 -18.13 -9.89 6.11
N GLN A 69 -19.44 -9.92 5.88
CA GLN A 69 -20.11 -11.10 5.33
C GLN A 69 -19.80 -11.31 3.85
N TRP A 70 -19.43 -10.25 3.14
CA TRP A 70 -18.97 -10.29 1.76
C TRP A 70 -17.47 -10.60 1.64
N GLY A 71 -16.76 -10.66 2.77
CA GLY A 71 -15.31 -10.80 2.80
C GLY A 71 -14.59 -9.58 2.26
N THR A 72 -15.23 -8.41 2.25
CA THR A 72 -14.66 -7.18 1.65
C THR A 72 -14.33 -6.12 2.70
N ALA A 73 -14.35 -6.50 3.99
CA ALA A 73 -13.95 -5.64 5.10
C ALA A 73 -13.10 -6.38 6.14
N PHE A 74 -12.33 -5.60 6.88
CA PHE A 74 -11.61 -6.05 8.07
C PHE A 74 -11.58 -4.93 9.12
N ASP A 75 -11.45 -5.32 10.37
CA ASP A 75 -11.15 -4.38 11.46
C ASP A 75 -9.72 -4.55 11.92
N PHE A 76 -9.05 -3.45 12.23
CA PHE A 76 -7.72 -3.45 12.84
C PHE A 76 -7.74 -2.88 14.25
N TYR A 77 -6.69 -3.13 15.01
CA TYR A 77 -6.49 -2.53 16.31
C TYR A 77 -5.02 -2.16 16.54
N ARG A 78 -4.80 -1.24 17.47
CA ARG A 78 -3.47 -0.80 17.91
C ARG A 78 -2.76 -1.91 18.69
N ASN A 79 -1.53 -2.23 18.32
CA ASN A 79 -0.76 -3.36 18.86
C ASN A 79 0.62 -2.94 19.44
N ASP A 80 0.74 -1.73 19.96
CA ASP A 80 1.98 -1.21 20.58
C ASP A 80 2.03 -1.33 22.12
N GLY A 81 1.09 -2.08 22.71
CA GLY A 81 0.99 -2.27 24.16
C GLY A 81 0.27 -1.16 24.93
N ARG A 82 -0.17 -0.08 24.27
CA ARG A 82 -0.90 1.05 24.91
C ARG A 82 -2.42 0.85 24.99
N GLY A 83 -2.92 -0.28 24.49
CA GLY A 83 -4.33 -0.63 24.45
C GLY A 83 -4.90 -0.60 23.02
N ALA A 84 -5.73 -1.58 22.70
CA ALA A 84 -6.22 -1.87 21.34
C ALA A 84 -6.98 -0.71 20.68
N TYR A 85 -7.68 0.11 21.47
CA TYR A 85 -8.51 1.23 21.00
C TYR A 85 -8.04 2.57 21.57
N ASN A 86 -6.76 2.66 21.94
CA ASN A 86 -6.16 3.88 22.45
C ASN A 86 -5.85 4.86 21.30
N GLU A 87 -6.46 6.06 21.37
CA GLU A 87 -6.36 7.13 20.37
C GLU A 87 -5.22 8.14 20.58
N GLU A 88 -4.34 7.89 21.56
CA GLU A 88 -3.20 8.76 21.83
C GLU A 88 -2.36 8.95 20.56
N GLY A 89 -2.13 10.21 20.21
CA GLY A 89 -1.35 10.60 19.03
C GLY A 89 -2.11 10.51 17.70
N GLN A 90 -3.45 10.52 17.72
CA GLN A 90 -4.32 10.41 16.52
C GLN A 90 -4.01 9.12 15.76
N PHE A 91 -3.94 8.01 16.50
CA PHE A 91 -3.43 6.75 15.97
C PHE A 91 -4.30 6.24 14.82
N PHE A 92 -5.61 6.16 15.03
CA PHE A 92 -6.52 5.62 14.02
C PHE A 92 -6.65 6.56 12.82
N GLU A 93 -6.58 7.88 12.99
CA GLU A 93 -6.55 8.82 11.87
C GLU A 93 -5.31 8.65 10.98
N LYS A 94 -4.14 8.43 11.59
CA LYS A 94 -2.90 8.19 10.83
C LYS A 94 -2.96 6.88 10.05
N VAL A 95 -3.45 5.80 10.66
CA VAL A 95 -3.64 4.51 9.97
C VAL A 95 -4.72 4.66 8.89
N GLY A 96 -5.81 5.36 9.19
CA GLY A 96 -6.89 5.72 8.27
C GLY A 96 -6.38 6.33 6.97
N ALA A 97 -5.60 7.41 7.09
CA ALA A 97 -5.01 8.09 5.93
C ALA A 97 -4.08 7.19 5.09
N ILE A 98 -3.33 6.27 5.73
CA ILE A 98 -2.52 5.28 5.01
C ILE A 98 -3.42 4.33 4.23
N GLY A 99 -4.46 3.76 4.86
CA GLY A 99 -5.38 2.85 4.18
C GLY A 99 -6.11 3.51 3.01
N GLU A 100 -6.55 4.76 3.18
CA GLU A 100 -7.15 5.55 2.09
C GLU A 100 -6.16 5.78 0.94
N SER A 101 -4.89 6.07 1.24
CA SER A 101 -3.84 6.20 0.20
C SER A 101 -3.55 4.89 -0.55
N LEU A 102 -3.83 3.75 0.07
CA LEU A 102 -3.73 2.42 -0.56
C LEU A 102 -5.02 2.04 -1.33
N GLY A 103 -6.04 2.89 -1.34
CA GLY A 103 -7.31 2.65 -2.03
C GLY A 103 -8.33 1.84 -1.23
N LEU A 104 -8.18 1.76 0.09
CA LEU A 104 -9.25 1.28 0.99
C LEU A 104 -10.22 2.43 1.33
N GLU A 105 -11.47 2.10 1.58
CA GLU A 105 -12.40 3.00 2.26
C GLU A 105 -12.25 2.82 3.78
N TRP A 106 -12.06 3.93 4.50
CA TRP A 106 -11.90 3.93 5.95
C TRP A 106 -13.19 4.34 6.67
N GLY A 107 -13.64 3.53 7.64
CA GLY A 107 -14.85 3.79 8.41
C GLY A 107 -14.78 5.03 9.32
N GLY A 108 -13.58 5.49 9.67
CA GLY A 108 -13.38 6.75 10.40
C GLY A 108 -13.72 8.01 9.59
N SER A 109 -13.72 7.91 8.26
CA SER A 109 -14.08 8.99 7.33
C SER A 109 -15.59 9.09 7.06
N TRP A 110 -16.39 8.15 7.57
CA TRP A 110 -17.85 8.19 7.42
C TRP A 110 -18.49 9.40 8.11
N LYS A 111 -19.62 9.87 7.59
CA LYS A 111 -20.36 11.00 8.20
C LYS A 111 -20.93 10.64 9.58
N SER A 112 -21.51 9.44 9.68
CA SER A 112 -22.04 8.85 10.91
C SER A 112 -22.59 7.45 10.60
N ILE A 113 -22.50 6.46 11.48
CA ILE A 113 -21.65 6.42 12.68
C ILE A 113 -20.22 6.10 12.22
N LYS A 114 -19.22 6.82 12.74
CA LYS A 114 -17.81 6.57 12.42
C LYS A 114 -17.34 5.26 13.05
N ASP A 115 -16.71 4.41 12.26
CA ASP A 115 -16.14 3.14 12.70
C ASP A 115 -14.64 3.13 12.41
N LYS A 116 -13.86 3.67 13.34
CA LYS A 116 -12.42 3.92 13.12
C LYS A 116 -11.58 2.65 12.95
N PRO A 117 -11.88 1.51 13.59
CA PRO A 117 -11.22 0.24 13.31
C PRO A 117 -11.47 -0.33 11.92
N HIS A 118 -12.52 0.10 11.21
CA HIS A 118 -13.03 -0.57 10.01
C HIS A 118 -12.39 -0.07 8.72
N PHE A 119 -12.00 -1.01 7.85
CA PHE A 119 -11.67 -0.76 6.45
C PHE A 119 -12.47 -1.69 5.54
N GLN A 120 -12.78 -1.19 4.34
CA GLN A 120 -13.42 -1.99 3.30
C GLN A 120 -12.93 -1.65 1.89
N LEU A 121 -13.26 -2.52 0.94
CA LEU A 121 -13.12 -2.20 -0.48
C LEU A 121 -14.19 -1.17 -0.91
N PRO A 122 -13.84 -0.10 -1.65
CA PRO A 122 -14.75 1.01 -1.97
C PRO A 122 -15.75 0.76 -3.12
N ASP A 123 -15.74 -0.43 -3.76
CA ASP A 123 -16.35 -0.64 -5.08
C ASP A 123 -17.88 -0.56 -5.11
N TRP A 124 -18.54 -0.71 -3.96
CA TRP A 124 -20.01 -0.88 -3.88
C TRP A 124 -20.72 0.24 -3.12
N GLY A 125 -20.03 1.35 -2.90
CA GLY A 125 -20.55 2.51 -2.17
C GLY A 125 -20.63 2.28 -0.66
N SER A 126 -21.28 3.21 0.04
CA SER A 126 -21.31 3.26 1.52
C SER A 126 -22.14 2.17 2.20
N GLY A 127 -22.68 1.20 1.46
CA GLY A 127 -23.51 0.12 1.96
C GLY A 127 -23.58 -1.05 0.98
N THR A 128 -24.19 -2.17 1.38
CA THR A 128 -24.11 -3.41 0.60
C THR A 128 -25.17 -3.53 -0.52
N GLU A 129 -25.92 -2.48 -0.83
CA GLU A 129 -27.01 -2.54 -1.82
C GLU A 129 -26.52 -2.89 -3.22
N GLU A 130 -25.44 -2.28 -3.69
CA GLU A 130 -24.91 -2.56 -5.04
C GLU A 130 -24.30 -3.95 -5.14
N ILE A 131 -23.55 -4.42 -4.13
CA ILE A 131 -22.99 -5.79 -4.14
C ILE A 131 -24.10 -6.85 -4.06
N LYS A 132 -25.17 -6.59 -3.30
CA LYS A 132 -26.39 -7.41 -3.26
C LYS A 132 -27.07 -7.47 -4.63
N LYS A 133 -27.20 -6.33 -5.31
CA LYS A 133 -27.83 -6.25 -6.64
C LYS A 133 -27.03 -7.03 -7.69
N LEU A 134 -25.70 -6.97 -7.66
CA LEU A 134 -24.83 -7.63 -8.63
C LEU A 134 -24.73 -9.14 -8.41
N TYR A 135 -24.52 -9.58 -7.17
CA TYR A 135 -24.15 -10.97 -6.88
C TYR A 135 -25.21 -11.75 -6.10
N LYS A 136 -26.22 -11.06 -5.52
CA LYS A 136 -27.30 -11.63 -4.69
C LYS A 136 -26.85 -12.16 -3.34
N THR A 137 -25.80 -12.97 -3.27
CA THR A 137 -25.28 -13.55 -2.02
C THR A 137 -23.75 -13.47 -1.96
N PRO A 138 -23.17 -13.49 -0.75
CA PRO A 138 -21.73 -13.59 -0.58
C PRO A 138 -21.09 -14.81 -1.24
N ASP A 139 -21.79 -15.96 -1.26
CA ASP A 139 -21.26 -17.18 -1.88
C ASP A 139 -21.16 -17.06 -3.41
N GLU A 140 -22.16 -16.46 -4.06
CA GLU A 140 -22.10 -16.18 -5.50
C GLU A 140 -21.02 -15.15 -5.83
N PHE A 141 -20.84 -14.13 -4.98
CA PHE A 141 -19.72 -13.19 -5.11
C PHE A 141 -18.36 -13.88 -4.97
N LYS A 142 -18.20 -14.76 -3.97
CA LYS A 142 -16.94 -15.47 -3.73
C LYS A 142 -16.53 -16.37 -4.91
N LYS A 143 -17.50 -16.91 -5.66
CA LYS A 143 -17.23 -17.67 -6.90
C LYS A 143 -16.61 -16.81 -8.00
N THR A 144 -16.78 -15.48 -7.98
CA THR A 144 -16.21 -14.58 -9.00
C THR A 144 -14.76 -14.20 -8.73
N TRP A 145 -14.18 -14.64 -7.61
CA TRP A 145 -12.76 -14.46 -7.30
C TRP A 145 -11.96 -15.42 -8.20
N THR A 146 -11.93 -15.13 -9.50
CA THR A 146 -11.40 -16.00 -10.55
C THR A 146 -9.91 -16.24 -10.38
N SER A 147 -9.48 -17.48 -10.62
CA SER A 147 -8.09 -17.91 -10.59
C SER A 147 -7.31 -17.42 -11.82
N LYS A 148 -6.69 -16.24 -11.76
CA LYS A 148 -5.52 -15.92 -12.58
C LYS A 148 -4.28 -16.64 -12.05
N THR A 149 -3.34 -16.93 -12.92
CA THR A 149 -2.01 -17.38 -12.50
C THR A 149 -1.29 -16.18 -11.86
N PRO A 150 -0.79 -16.29 -10.62
CA PRO A 150 0.04 -15.25 -10.04
C PRO A 150 1.32 -15.03 -10.87
N GLY A 151 1.89 -13.85 -10.74
CA GLY A 151 3.15 -13.46 -11.36
C GLY A 151 2.98 -12.75 -12.70
N TRP A 152 4.07 -12.76 -13.47
CA TRP A 152 4.18 -12.07 -14.75
C TRP A 152 3.25 -12.65 -15.81
N LEU A 153 2.46 -11.80 -16.44
CA LEU A 153 1.64 -12.14 -17.60
C LEU A 153 1.80 -11.08 -18.68
N LYS A 154 2.12 -11.52 -19.90
CA LYS A 154 2.17 -10.67 -21.09
C LYS A 154 0.78 -10.58 -21.73
N GLU A 155 0.32 -9.36 -21.93
CA GLU A 155 -0.95 -9.02 -22.57
C GLU A 155 -0.72 -8.05 -23.73
N GLU A 156 -1.78 -7.70 -24.48
CA GLU A 156 -1.70 -6.82 -25.66
C GLU A 156 -1.06 -5.45 -25.34
N GLY A 157 -1.25 -4.93 -24.13
CA GLY A 157 -0.69 -3.65 -23.68
C GLY A 157 0.65 -3.72 -22.96
N GLY A 158 1.23 -4.91 -22.77
CA GLY A 158 2.52 -5.08 -22.06
C GLY A 158 2.47 -6.14 -20.98
N TRP A 159 3.43 -6.08 -20.06
CA TRP A 159 3.53 -7.02 -18.93
C TRP A 159 2.77 -6.51 -17.72
N ARG A 160 1.99 -7.37 -17.08
CA ARG A 160 1.41 -7.12 -15.75
C ARG A 160 1.99 -8.11 -14.75
N PHE A 161 1.99 -7.73 -13.48
CA PHE A 161 2.29 -8.65 -12.39
C PHE A 161 1.05 -8.91 -11.55
N TYR A 162 0.53 -10.14 -11.62
CA TYR A 162 -0.67 -10.56 -10.91
C TYR A 162 -0.34 -11.07 -9.50
N ILE A 163 -1.12 -10.65 -8.52
CA ILE A 163 -0.93 -11.00 -7.11
C ILE A 163 -1.94 -12.05 -6.71
N GLY A 164 -1.41 -13.17 -6.21
CA GLY A 164 -2.22 -14.33 -5.87
C GLY A 164 -3.02 -14.81 -7.07
N THR A 165 -4.09 -15.54 -6.80
CA THR A 165 -4.87 -16.12 -7.88
C THR A 165 -5.99 -15.22 -8.35
N SER A 166 -6.17 -13.99 -7.89
CA SER A 166 -7.54 -13.42 -7.91
C SER A 166 -7.75 -12.33 -8.95
N GLY A 167 -6.84 -12.28 -9.92
CA GLY A 167 -6.87 -11.31 -11.01
C GLY A 167 -6.51 -9.88 -10.64
N ILE A 168 -6.04 -9.65 -9.42
CA ILE A 168 -5.44 -8.38 -9.02
C ILE A 168 -4.04 -8.31 -9.58
N TYR A 169 -3.64 -7.14 -10.04
CA TYR A 169 -2.28 -6.86 -10.50
C TYR A 169 -1.77 -5.56 -9.88
N ILE A 170 -0.46 -5.37 -9.86
CA ILE A 170 0.18 -4.13 -9.42
C ILE A 170 -0.15 -3.03 -10.43
N LYS A 171 -0.51 -1.85 -9.94
CA LYS A 171 -0.75 -0.64 -10.73
C LYS A 171 -0.41 0.60 -9.91
N ASP A 172 0.09 1.63 -10.59
CA ASP A 172 0.53 2.91 -10.02
C ASP A 172 1.44 2.74 -8.78
N ASP A 173 2.30 1.72 -8.82
CA ASP A 173 3.11 1.35 -7.67
C ASP A 173 4.34 0.52 -8.08
N TRP A 174 5.29 0.50 -7.15
CA TRP A 174 6.46 -0.36 -7.20
C TRP A 174 6.13 -1.79 -6.77
N TYR A 175 6.77 -2.76 -7.41
CA TYR A 175 6.80 -4.14 -6.93
C TYR A 175 8.22 -4.70 -7.02
N LYS A 176 8.64 -5.36 -5.94
CA LYS A 176 9.91 -6.07 -5.91
C LYS A 176 9.67 -7.55 -6.22
N ASP A 177 10.22 -8.03 -7.33
CA ASP A 177 10.23 -9.44 -7.69
C ASP A 177 11.67 -9.98 -7.58
N GLY A 178 11.90 -10.87 -6.62
CA GLY A 178 13.25 -11.26 -6.22
C GLY A 178 14.06 -10.06 -5.71
N ASP A 179 15.18 -9.77 -6.36
CA ASP A 179 16.05 -8.63 -6.02
C ASP A 179 15.75 -7.37 -6.85
N ASN A 180 14.91 -7.47 -7.87
CA ASN A 180 14.66 -6.39 -8.83
C ASN A 180 13.38 -5.62 -8.49
N TRP A 181 13.43 -4.30 -8.67
CA TRP A 181 12.28 -3.41 -8.55
C TRP A 181 11.69 -3.09 -9.92
N TYR A 182 10.37 -3.06 -10.01
CA TYR A 182 9.60 -2.76 -11.22
C TYR A 182 8.52 -1.74 -10.89
N TRP A 183 8.30 -0.77 -11.80
CA TRP A 183 7.19 0.18 -11.70
C TRP A 183 6.07 -0.21 -12.65
N PHE A 184 4.82 -0.17 -12.18
CA PHE A 184 3.64 -0.39 -13.01
C PHE A 184 2.84 0.89 -13.12
N ASN A 185 2.41 1.25 -14.34
CA ASN A 185 1.61 2.44 -14.58
C ASN A 185 0.18 2.31 -14.02
N ASP A 186 -0.63 3.36 -14.20
CA ASP A 186 -2.03 3.45 -13.77
C ASP A 186 -2.92 2.33 -14.34
N LEU A 187 -2.60 1.88 -15.55
CA LEU A 187 -3.24 0.74 -16.20
C LEU A 187 -2.70 -0.59 -15.71
N GLY A 188 -1.62 -0.64 -14.93
CA GLY A 188 -1.01 -1.86 -14.39
C GLY A 188 0.00 -2.56 -15.28
N PHE A 189 0.48 -1.88 -16.33
CA PHE A 189 1.54 -2.38 -17.20
C PHE A 189 2.92 -1.92 -16.70
N MET A 190 3.88 -2.83 -16.73
CA MET A 190 5.28 -2.60 -16.36
C MET A 190 5.90 -1.54 -17.28
N VAL A 191 6.48 -0.51 -16.69
CA VAL A 191 7.24 0.51 -17.41
C VAL A 191 8.65 -0.03 -17.69
N HIS A 192 9.16 0.26 -18.88
CA HIS A 192 10.52 -0.08 -19.33
C HIS A 192 10.99 0.95 -20.35
N ASP A 193 12.32 1.07 -20.49
CA ASP A 193 12.99 2.03 -21.37
C ASP A 193 12.60 3.51 -21.13
N ASP A 194 12.14 3.85 -19.92
CA ASP A 194 11.59 5.17 -19.62
C ASP A 194 11.86 5.62 -18.18
N TRP A 195 11.69 6.93 -17.98
CA TRP A 195 11.79 7.58 -16.68
C TRP A 195 10.42 7.63 -15.99
N ILE A 196 10.43 7.50 -14.67
CA ILE A 196 9.26 7.77 -13.82
C ILE A 196 9.65 8.79 -12.75
N LEU A 197 8.71 9.65 -12.39
CA LEU A 197 8.83 10.56 -11.26
C LEU A 197 7.99 9.99 -10.11
N TYR A 198 8.64 9.65 -9.01
CA TYR A 198 7.98 9.11 -7.81
C TYR A 198 8.46 9.87 -6.58
N LYS A 199 7.53 10.47 -5.84
CA LYS A 199 7.82 11.28 -4.64
C LYS A 199 8.91 12.34 -4.87
N ASP A 200 8.77 13.09 -5.97
CA ASP A 200 9.69 14.16 -6.39
C ASP A 200 11.11 13.70 -6.79
N GLU A 201 11.32 12.39 -6.96
CA GLU A 201 12.59 11.82 -7.40
C GLU A 201 12.44 11.06 -8.73
N TRP A 202 13.42 11.17 -9.60
CA TRP A 202 13.44 10.48 -10.89
C TRP A 202 14.09 9.11 -10.78
N TYR A 203 13.45 8.10 -11.39
CA TYR A 203 13.98 6.75 -11.51
C TYR A 203 13.91 6.30 -12.97
N TYR A 204 14.86 5.47 -13.39
CA TYR A 204 14.86 4.91 -14.74
C TYR A 204 14.57 3.41 -14.72
N LEU A 205 13.70 2.95 -15.61
CA LEU A 205 13.41 1.53 -15.81
C LEU A 205 14.14 1.05 -17.06
N ASN A 206 15.02 0.07 -16.90
CA ASN A 206 15.77 -0.53 -18.00
C ASN A 206 14.84 -1.27 -18.98
N SER A 207 15.40 -1.78 -20.08
CA SER A 207 14.65 -2.49 -21.13
C SER A 207 13.93 -3.76 -20.65
N ASP A 208 14.44 -4.38 -19.58
CA ASP A 208 13.82 -5.51 -18.92
C ASP A 208 12.80 -5.11 -17.83
N GLY A 209 12.59 -3.79 -17.65
CA GLY A 209 11.71 -3.19 -16.65
C GLY A 209 12.33 -3.06 -15.26
N CYS A 210 13.56 -3.58 -15.05
CA CYS A 210 14.23 -3.45 -13.76
C CYS A 210 14.63 -1.99 -13.52
N MET A 211 14.40 -1.48 -12.31
CA MET A 211 14.89 -0.18 -11.87
C MET A 211 16.41 -0.13 -11.99
N ALA A 212 16.92 0.85 -12.72
CA ALA A 212 18.33 1.13 -12.78
C ALA A 212 18.81 1.68 -11.44
N HIS A 213 19.83 1.06 -10.87
CA HIS A 213 20.54 1.53 -9.68
C HIS A 213 22.03 1.26 -9.85
N SER A 214 22.87 2.05 -9.19
CA SER A 214 24.34 1.94 -9.22
C SER A 214 24.95 1.82 -10.63
N GLN A 215 24.30 2.40 -11.64
CA GLN A 215 24.77 2.37 -13.03
C GLN A 215 24.64 3.71 -13.77
N TRP A 216 25.17 3.74 -14.99
CA TRP A 216 25.00 4.81 -15.96
C TRP A 216 23.96 4.40 -17.00
N VAL A 217 23.11 5.34 -17.43
CA VAL A 217 22.06 5.13 -18.44
C VAL A 217 22.22 6.16 -19.54
N VAL A 218 22.08 5.74 -20.79
CA VAL A 218 21.99 6.65 -21.94
C VAL A 218 20.54 6.75 -22.38
N TRP A 219 19.98 7.95 -22.32
CA TRP A 219 18.61 8.22 -22.77
C TRP A 219 18.59 9.43 -23.69
N LYS A 220 18.04 9.27 -24.91
CA LYS A 220 18.01 10.31 -25.96
C LYS A 220 19.36 11.02 -26.15
N SER A 221 20.43 10.23 -26.25
CA SER A 221 21.82 10.70 -26.43
C SER A 221 22.41 11.51 -25.27
N GLN A 222 21.77 11.48 -24.10
CA GLN A 222 22.28 12.08 -22.86
C GLN A 222 22.64 10.96 -21.87
N LEU A 223 23.72 11.17 -21.13
CA LEU A 223 24.22 10.22 -20.14
C LEU A 223 23.78 10.65 -18.74
N TYR A 224 23.14 9.73 -18.01
CA TYR A 224 22.61 9.92 -16.66
C TYR A 224 23.25 8.91 -15.70
N ARG A 225 23.37 9.27 -14.43
CA ARG A 225 23.86 8.39 -13.36
C ARG A 225 22.72 8.12 -12.37
N LEU A 226 22.55 6.85 -11.99
CA LEU A 226 21.59 6.43 -10.98
C LEU A 226 22.32 6.06 -9.69
N THR A 227 21.90 6.59 -8.56
CA THR A 227 22.45 6.29 -7.22
C THR A 227 22.22 4.82 -6.82
N GLU A 228 22.69 4.43 -5.63
CA GLU A 228 22.46 3.08 -5.09
C GLU A 228 20.98 2.77 -4.82
N ASP A 229 20.20 3.77 -4.40
CA ASP A 229 18.75 3.66 -4.19
C ASP A 229 17.93 3.80 -5.48
N GLY A 230 18.59 4.04 -6.63
CA GLY A 230 17.98 4.11 -7.95
C GLY A 230 17.48 5.50 -8.36
N THR A 231 17.62 6.51 -7.48
CA THR A 231 17.31 7.90 -7.82
C THR A 231 18.30 8.45 -8.86
N MET A 232 17.84 9.39 -9.68
CA MET A 232 18.71 10.12 -10.60
C MET A 232 19.65 11.01 -9.80
N PHE A 233 20.96 10.84 -10.00
CA PHE A 233 21.96 11.68 -9.36
C PHE A 233 21.87 13.12 -9.89
N GLU A 234 21.73 14.07 -8.97
CA GLU A 234 21.85 15.51 -9.22
C GLU A 234 23.04 16.07 -8.43
N GLY A 235 23.99 16.69 -9.12
CA GLY A 235 25.16 17.29 -8.49
C GLY A 235 26.40 17.29 -9.37
N GLU A 236 27.54 17.60 -8.75
CA GLU A 236 28.85 17.53 -9.38
C GLU A 236 29.46 16.15 -9.16
N LEU A 237 30.02 15.56 -10.23
CA LEU A 237 30.71 14.28 -10.17
C LEU A 237 32.13 14.44 -10.70
N GLU A 238 33.12 14.08 -9.90
CA GLU A 238 34.51 14.01 -10.33
C GLU A 238 34.81 12.61 -10.87
N LEU A 239 35.37 12.55 -12.09
CA LEU A 239 35.76 11.31 -12.74
C LEU A 239 37.28 11.28 -12.88
N LYS A 240 37.89 10.24 -12.32
CA LYS A 240 39.32 9.97 -12.47
C LYS A 240 39.52 8.72 -13.32
N THR A 241 40.67 8.63 -13.96
CA THR A 241 41.08 7.41 -14.65
C THR A 241 42.23 6.75 -13.92
N ASP A 242 42.28 5.43 -13.94
CA ASP A 242 43.49 4.73 -13.53
C ASP A 242 44.61 4.81 -14.59
N GLU A 243 45.73 4.15 -14.31
CA GLU A 243 46.90 4.08 -15.19
C GLU A 243 46.61 3.45 -16.57
N ASN A 244 45.50 2.72 -16.72
CA ASN A 244 45.06 2.11 -17.98
C ASN A 244 44.00 2.97 -18.70
N GLY A 245 43.67 4.15 -18.17
CA GLY A 245 42.64 5.04 -18.71
C GLY A 245 41.20 4.61 -18.36
N ALA A 246 41.01 3.62 -17.47
CA ALA A 246 39.68 3.18 -17.08
C ALA A 246 39.07 4.18 -16.07
N LEU A 247 37.84 4.64 -16.34
CA LEU A 247 37.11 5.53 -15.45
C LEU A 247 36.82 4.84 -14.11
N LYS A 248 37.17 5.52 -13.03
CA LYS A 248 36.79 5.18 -11.65
C LYS A 248 35.93 6.32 -11.10
N ALA A 249 34.72 5.97 -10.68
CA ALA A 249 33.89 6.87 -9.89
C ALA A 249 34.36 6.73 -8.43
N GLU A 250 35.04 7.76 -7.91
CA GLU A 250 35.23 7.92 -6.47
C GLU A 250 34.03 8.73 -5.96
N MET A 251 33.23 8.15 -5.06
CA MET A 251 32.17 8.90 -4.38
C MET A 251 32.76 9.47 -3.09
N GLU A 252 32.96 10.79 -3.04
CA GLU A 252 33.06 11.48 -1.75
C GLU A 252 31.64 11.72 -1.26
N GLU A 253 31.20 10.95 -0.27
CA GLU A 253 29.97 11.24 0.48
C GLU A 253 30.18 12.57 1.22
N ARG A 254 29.58 13.65 0.72
CA ARG A 254 29.47 14.88 1.50
C ARG A 254 28.38 14.66 2.56
N ASP A 255 28.83 14.34 3.77
CA ASP A 255 27.99 14.43 4.97
C ASP A 255 27.33 15.81 5.03
N SER A 256 26.01 15.84 4.88
CA SER A 256 25.18 17.04 4.98
C SER A 256 24.97 17.43 6.45
N LYS A 257 26.05 17.83 7.13
CA LYS A 257 25.99 18.54 8.41
C LYS A 257 27.06 19.62 8.50
N GLU A 258 26.88 20.72 7.79
CA GLU A 258 27.39 22.01 8.27
C GLU A 258 26.72 23.19 7.55
N SER A 259 25.59 23.65 8.08
CA SER A 259 25.20 25.06 7.92
C SER A 259 24.52 25.56 9.20
N ALA A 260 25.32 25.91 10.21
CA ALA A 260 24.94 26.97 11.15
C ALA A 260 26.16 27.44 11.94
N GLY A 261 26.67 28.62 11.59
CA GLY A 261 27.24 29.52 12.57
C GLY A 261 28.70 29.90 12.39
N LYS A 262 29.00 30.70 11.37
CA LYS A 262 30.05 31.73 11.48
C LYS A 262 29.65 32.99 10.70
N GLU A 263 29.32 34.04 11.45
CA GLU A 263 29.62 35.47 11.24
C GLU A 263 28.75 36.24 12.27
N SER A 264 29.21 37.24 13.00
CA SER A 264 30.35 38.13 12.83
C SER A 264 30.80 38.67 14.20
N VAL A 265 32.11 38.86 14.34
CA VAL A 265 32.73 39.69 15.38
C VAL A 265 32.54 41.14 14.97
N ILE A 266 31.96 41.96 15.85
CA ILE A 266 32.00 43.42 15.75
C ILE A 266 32.91 43.92 16.87
N GLU A 267 34.09 44.41 16.51
CA GLU A 267 34.87 45.35 17.32
C GLU A 267 35.34 46.46 16.40
N GLU A 268 34.97 47.70 16.71
CA GLU A 268 35.87 48.83 16.95
C GLU A 268 35.12 50.18 16.89
N ARG A 269 34.91 50.79 18.08
CA ARG A 269 35.35 52.13 18.52
C ARG A 269 34.42 52.74 19.57
#